data_AF-A0A812MAX8-F1
#
_entry.id   AF-A0A812MAX8-F1
#
_cell.length_a   1.000
_cell.length_b   1.000
_cell.length_c   1.000
_cell.angle_alpha   90.00
_cell.angle_beta   90.00
_cell.angle_gamma   90.00
#
_symmetry.space_group_name_H-M   'P 1'
#
loop_
_entity.id
_entity.type
_entity.pdbx_description
1 polymer ?
#
loop_
_entity_poly.entity_id
_entity_poly.type
_entity_poly.pdbx_seq_one_letter_code
_entity_poly.pdbx_strand_id
1 'polypeptide(L)'
;MSLSKQDSDQGVAKMAMEAMVKELKESTSSMTSVPKPLKFLRPHYSTLTEHYAKMPANDLKRFFADVLSILSTTMQKEGSRQALKYRLEGTKEGLTSWGHEYIRNIAGEIGEEFKERTDKGTDVGDLLALVEEIVPFNMQHNAEVDAVDLLCEVDQVQTIEKLCEEPSFIRVCLYLQGLANFAATQADKVMYLNVCMNLYLKYKEYVGALRIALKLNDAKAVAAVFGACE
;
A
#
# COMPACT_ATOMS: atom_id res chain seq x y z
N MET A 1 -26.56 20.76 11.97
CA MET A 1 -25.77 21.88 12.47
C MET A 1 -24.93 22.38 11.30
N SER A 2 -25.26 23.56 10.78
CA SER A 2 -24.76 24.10 9.52
C SER A 2 -23.31 24.57 9.64
N LEU A 3 -22.36 23.82 9.06
CA LEU A 3 -20.95 24.19 8.86
C LEU A 3 -20.76 25.29 7.79
N SER A 4 -21.61 26.33 7.82
CA SER A 4 -21.58 27.44 6.84
C SER A 4 -20.69 28.61 7.27
N LYS A 5 -19.94 28.48 8.37
CA LYS A 5 -18.99 29.51 8.78
C LYS A 5 -17.60 29.08 8.32
N GLN A 6 -17.17 29.60 7.18
CA GLN A 6 -15.76 29.63 6.82
C GLN A 6 -15.09 30.57 7.83
N ASP A 7 -14.37 30.02 8.80
CA ASP A 7 -13.60 30.84 9.72
C ASP A 7 -12.44 31.50 8.96
N SER A 8 -12.39 32.84 9.01
CA SER A 8 -11.42 33.64 8.26
C SER A 8 -9.98 33.48 8.76
N ASP A 9 -9.78 32.89 9.94
CA ASP A 9 -8.48 32.70 10.57
C ASP A 9 -7.87 31.35 10.19
N GLN A 10 -6.76 31.40 9.45
CA GLN A 10 -6.00 30.23 9.00
C GLN A 10 -5.50 29.36 10.16
N GLY A 11 -5.22 29.94 11.33
CA GLY A 11 -4.80 29.20 12.52
C GLY A 11 -5.95 28.39 13.14
N VAL A 12 -7.16 28.95 13.19
CA VAL A 12 -8.35 28.25 13.68
C VAL A 12 -8.75 27.12 12.75
N ALA A 13 -8.70 27.34 11.44
CA ALA A 13 -8.94 26.30 10.44
C ALA A 13 -7.95 25.13 10.58
N LYS A 14 -6.66 25.42 10.84
CA LYS A 14 -5.65 24.38 11.09
C LYS A 14 -5.96 23.57 12.34
N MET A 15 -6.24 24.22 13.47
CA MET A 15 -6.59 23.55 14.72
C MET A 15 -7.85 22.69 14.59
N ALA A 16 -8.86 23.18 13.86
CA ALA A 16 -10.07 22.42 13.60
C ALA A 16 -9.80 21.16 12.75
N MET A 17 -8.93 21.28 11.73
CA MET A 17 -8.53 20.12 10.94
C MET A 17 -7.70 19.12 11.74
N GLU A 18 -6.78 19.58 12.59
CA GLU A 18 -6.02 18.72 13.51
C GLU A 18 -6.92 17.99 14.50
N ALA A 19 -7.94 18.68 15.05
CA ALA A 19 -8.94 18.06 15.91
C ALA A 19 -9.76 17.01 15.16
N MET A 20 -10.14 17.28 13.91
CA MET A 20 -10.86 16.32 13.07
C MET A 20 -9.99 15.09 12.75
N VAL A 21 -8.71 15.29 12.42
CA VAL A 21 -7.72 14.22 12.22
C VAL A 21 -7.61 13.34 13.46
N LYS A 22 -7.51 13.95 14.64
CA LYS A 22 -7.44 13.23 15.91
C LYS A 22 -8.69 12.38 16.14
N GLU A 23 -9.87 12.97 15.99
CA GLU A 23 -11.15 12.28 16.16
C GLU A 23 -11.32 11.13 15.16
N LEU A 24 -10.88 11.32 13.91
CA LEU A 24 -10.88 10.29 12.88
C LEU A 24 -9.96 9.13 13.27
N LYS A 25 -8.71 9.40 13.69
CA LYS A 25 -7.77 8.34 14.11
C LYS A 25 -8.29 7.56 15.32
N GLU A 26 -8.80 8.26 16.33
CA GLU A 26 -9.38 7.63 17.52
C GLU A 26 -10.59 6.76 17.16
N SER A 27 -11.47 7.27 16.30
CA SER A 27 -12.68 6.55 15.87
C SER A 27 -12.41 5.35 14.95
N THR A 28 -11.38 5.40 14.11
CA THR A 28 -11.06 4.32 13.16
C THR A 28 -10.29 3.17 13.82
N SER A 29 -9.64 3.41 14.96
CA SER A 29 -9.02 2.37 15.78
C SER A 29 -10.03 1.39 16.42
N SER A 30 -11.30 1.81 16.53
CA SER A 30 -12.38 1.00 17.11
C SER A 30 -13.04 0.14 16.03
N MET A 31 -12.62 -1.13 15.97
CA MET A 31 -12.95 -2.19 15.00
C MET A 31 -14.43 -2.64 15.01
N THR A 32 -15.38 -1.75 15.31
CA THR A 32 -16.82 -2.06 15.37
C THR A 32 -17.62 -1.06 14.55
N SER A 33 -17.95 -1.45 13.31
CA SER A 33 -18.76 -0.69 12.33
C SER A 33 -18.05 0.49 11.65
N VAL A 34 -18.48 0.83 10.43
CA VAL A 34 -18.08 2.08 9.73
C VAL A 34 -18.16 3.24 10.72
N PRO A 35 -17.03 3.93 11.01
CA PRO A 35 -16.98 4.96 12.02
C PRO A 35 -18.12 5.96 11.84
N LYS A 36 -18.93 6.18 12.88
CA LYS A 36 -20.04 7.15 12.86
C LYS A 36 -19.60 8.52 12.30
N PRO A 37 -18.40 9.06 12.61
CA PRO A 37 -17.92 10.31 12.02
C PRO A 37 -17.88 10.30 10.49
N LEU A 38 -17.46 9.21 9.86
CA LEU A 38 -17.40 9.09 8.39
C LEU A 38 -18.81 9.15 7.79
N LYS A 39 -19.80 8.52 8.43
CA LYS A 39 -21.20 8.59 7.99
C LYS A 39 -21.73 10.04 7.99
N PHE A 40 -21.32 10.85 8.96
CA PHE A 40 -21.70 12.26 9.05
C PHE A 40 -20.92 13.17 8.07
N LEU A 41 -19.71 12.79 7.68
CA LEU A 41 -18.90 13.56 6.72
C LEU A 41 -19.29 13.32 5.26
N ARG A 42 -19.96 12.20 4.95
CA ARG A 42 -20.39 11.84 3.58
C ARG A 42 -21.17 12.93 2.82
N PRO A 43 -22.19 13.58 3.42
CA PRO A 43 -22.93 14.64 2.75
C PRO A 43 -22.10 15.90 2.52
N HIS A 44 -21.00 16.07 3.27
CA HIS A 44 -20.15 17.26 3.24
C HIS A 44 -18.90 17.10 2.36
N TYR A 45 -18.62 15.88 1.87
CA TYR A 45 -17.45 15.61 1.04
C TYR A 45 -17.40 16.46 -0.24
N SER A 46 -18.54 16.69 -0.91
CA SER A 46 -18.60 17.58 -2.07
C SER A 46 -18.23 19.03 -1.72
N THR A 47 -18.72 19.55 -0.61
CA THR A 47 -18.41 20.90 -0.15
C THR A 47 -16.93 21.04 0.23
N LEU A 48 -16.35 20.01 0.86
CA LEU A 48 -14.94 19.98 1.23
C LEU A 48 -14.02 19.97 0.01
N THR A 49 -14.35 19.20 -1.02
CA THR A 49 -13.58 19.16 -2.28
C THR A 49 -13.69 20.46 -3.09
N GLU A 50 -14.87 21.10 -3.12
CA GLU A 50 -15.02 22.44 -3.71
C GLU A 50 -14.22 23.51 -2.96
N HIS A 51 -14.15 23.41 -1.63
CA HIS A 51 -13.35 24.32 -0.82
C HIS A 51 -11.85 24.14 -1.11
N TYR A 52 -11.39 22.89 -1.19
CA TYR A 52 -10.01 22.55 -1.55
C TYR A 52 -9.61 23.16 -2.91
N ALA A 53 -10.50 23.09 -3.90
CA ALA A 53 -10.26 23.67 -5.22
C ALA A 53 -10.06 25.20 -5.18
N LYS A 54 -10.76 25.91 -4.28
CA LYS A 54 -10.71 27.36 -4.13
C LYS A 54 -9.56 27.86 -3.24
N MET A 55 -8.95 26.98 -2.44
CA MET A 55 -7.87 27.36 -1.55
C MET A 55 -6.57 27.69 -2.31
N PRO A 56 -5.84 28.76 -1.90
CA PRO A 56 -4.52 29.06 -2.44
C PRO A 56 -3.51 27.96 -2.07
N ALA A 57 -2.47 27.80 -2.90
CA ALA A 57 -1.39 26.85 -2.63
C ALA A 57 -0.59 27.30 -1.41
N ASN A 58 -0.89 26.70 -0.25
CA ASN A 58 -0.23 26.96 1.02
C ASN A 58 -0.09 25.64 1.80
N ASP A 59 0.70 25.61 2.87
CA ASP A 59 0.91 24.38 3.67
C ASP A 59 -0.40 23.79 4.21
N LEU A 60 -1.39 24.66 4.51
CA LEU A 60 -2.74 24.25 4.89
C LEU A 60 -3.48 23.49 3.80
N LYS A 61 -3.24 23.83 2.53
CA LYS A 61 -3.85 23.11 1.40
C LYS A 61 -3.27 21.71 1.30
N ARG A 62 -1.94 21.55 1.50
CA ARG A 62 -1.31 20.23 1.50
C ARG A 62 -1.84 19.35 2.63
N PHE A 63 -1.93 19.89 3.84
CA PHE A 63 -2.52 19.19 4.98
C PHE A 63 -3.99 18.81 4.73
N PHE A 64 -4.76 19.71 4.10
CA PHE A 64 -6.14 19.42 3.75
C PHE A 64 -6.25 18.34 2.66
N ALA A 65 -5.28 18.25 1.75
CA ALA A 65 -5.20 17.16 0.77
C ALA A 65 -5.00 15.82 1.48
N ASP A 66 -4.10 15.72 2.47
CA ASP A 66 -3.92 14.48 3.24
C ASP A 66 -5.21 14.04 3.93
N VAL A 67 -5.94 14.99 4.54
CA VAL A 67 -7.25 14.72 5.14
C VAL A 67 -8.27 14.24 4.11
N LEU A 68 -8.34 14.90 2.95
CA LEU A 68 -9.24 14.50 1.87
C LEU A 68 -8.89 13.11 1.32
N SER A 69 -7.61 12.75 1.26
CA SER A 69 -7.14 11.43 0.82
C SER A 69 -7.74 10.31 1.68
N ILE A 70 -7.77 10.50 3.00
CA ILE A 70 -8.34 9.52 3.93
C ILE A 70 -9.86 9.51 3.85
N LEU A 71 -10.48 10.67 3.69
CA LEU A 71 -11.93 10.71 3.51
C LEU A 71 -12.34 9.99 2.22
N SER A 72 -11.58 10.13 1.13
CA SER A 72 -11.88 9.42 -0.12
C SER A 72 -11.88 7.90 0.02
N THR A 73 -11.10 7.30 0.92
CA THR A 73 -11.05 5.82 1.04
C THR A 73 -12.40 5.20 1.37
N THR A 74 -13.29 5.94 2.04
CA THR A 74 -14.64 5.48 2.40
C THR A 74 -15.76 6.26 1.73
N MET A 75 -15.45 7.45 1.19
CA MET A 75 -16.44 8.39 0.66
C MET A 75 -16.42 8.49 -0.87
N GLN A 76 -15.39 7.99 -1.56
CA GLN A 76 -15.29 8.13 -3.00
C GLN A 76 -16.33 7.30 -3.74
N LYS A 77 -16.64 7.69 -4.98
CA LYS A 77 -17.38 6.82 -5.90
C LYS A 77 -16.40 5.74 -6.35
N GLU A 78 -16.85 4.48 -6.42
CA GLU A 78 -16.06 3.38 -6.97
C GLU A 78 -15.42 3.81 -8.30
N GLY A 79 -14.10 3.68 -8.42
CA GLY A 79 -13.32 4.06 -9.60
C GLY A 79 -12.84 5.51 -9.67
N SER A 80 -13.23 6.41 -8.76
CA SER A 80 -12.62 7.75 -8.70
C SER A 80 -11.38 7.69 -7.80
N ARG A 81 -10.17 7.50 -8.35
CA ARG A 81 -8.86 7.42 -7.64
C ARG A 81 -8.46 8.72 -6.92
N GLN A 82 -9.34 9.21 -6.06
CA GLN A 82 -9.22 10.52 -5.42
C GLN A 82 -8.25 10.44 -4.24
N ALA A 83 -8.17 9.29 -3.56
CA ALA A 83 -7.28 9.11 -2.43
C ALA A 83 -5.82 9.24 -2.84
N LEU A 84 -5.41 8.55 -3.90
CA LEU A 84 -4.06 8.64 -4.43
C LEU A 84 -3.74 10.06 -4.93
N LYS A 85 -4.66 10.69 -5.66
CA LYS A 85 -4.46 12.05 -6.16
C LYS A 85 -4.18 13.04 -5.03
N TYR A 86 -5.02 13.06 -4.01
CA TYR A 86 -4.83 13.97 -2.88
C TYR A 86 -3.58 13.62 -2.06
N ARG A 87 -3.17 12.35 -2.03
CA ARG A 87 -1.93 11.95 -1.37
C ARG A 87 -0.69 12.47 -2.11
N LEU A 88 -0.69 12.44 -3.43
CA LEU A 88 0.40 12.99 -4.24
C LEU A 88 0.50 14.52 -4.13
N GLU A 89 -0.64 15.20 -3.92
CA GLU A 89 -0.74 16.65 -3.70
C GLU A 89 -0.48 17.09 -2.24
N GLY A 90 -0.49 16.15 -1.29
CA GLY A 90 -0.35 16.39 0.15
C GLY A 90 1.08 16.61 0.65
N THR A 91 1.27 16.61 1.97
CA THR A 91 2.61 16.77 2.57
C THR A 91 3.46 15.51 2.46
N LYS A 92 2.88 14.38 2.00
CA LYS A 92 3.53 13.05 1.89
C LYS A 92 4.03 12.49 3.22
N GLU A 93 3.85 13.18 4.34
CA GLU A 93 4.26 12.72 5.66
C GLU A 93 3.18 11.82 6.28
N GLY A 94 3.60 10.87 7.12
CA GLY A 94 2.70 10.12 8.00
C GLY A 94 1.77 9.10 7.34
N LEU A 95 2.16 8.47 6.23
CA LEU A 95 1.37 7.42 5.56
C LEU A 95 0.96 6.30 6.51
N THR A 96 1.94 5.85 7.29
CA THR A 96 1.84 4.77 8.28
C THR A 96 0.97 5.13 9.49
N SER A 97 0.74 6.43 9.72
CA SER A 97 0.03 6.92 10.90
C SER A 97 -1.49 6.75 10.86
N TRP A 98 -2.04 6.32 9.73
CA TRP A 98 -3.46 6.13 9.48
C TRP A 98 -3.91 4.67 9.52
N GLY A 99 -2.96 3.74 9.64
CA GLY A 99 -3.23 2.31 9.80
C GLY A 99 -3.51 1.56 8.49
N HIS A 100 -3.78 0.27 8.64
CA HIS A 100 -3.85 -0.69 7.52
C HIS A 100 -4.98 -0.44 6.53
N GLU A 101 -6.15 0.04 6.97
CA GLU A 101 -7.29 0.25 6.05
C GLU A 101 -6.98 1.32 5.01
N TYR A 102 -6.38 2.43 5.44
CA TYR A 102 -5.92 3.48 4.54
C TYR A 102 -4.85 2.98 3.58
N ILE A 103 -3.85 2.28 4.11
CA ILE A 103 -2.74 1.72 3.32
C ILE A 103 -3.26 0.72 2.28
N ARG A 104 -4.21 -0.14 2.65
CA ARG A 104 -4.83 -1.11 1.73
C ARG A 104 -5.57 -0.42 0.58
N ASN A 105 -6.34 0.63 0.88
CA ASN A 105 -7.02 1.39 -0.19
C ASN A 105 -6.02 2.08 -1.12
N ILE A 106 -4.99 2.72 -0.55
CA ILE A 106 -3.94 3.39 -1.33
C ILE A 106 -3.14 2.38 -2.18
N ALA A 107 -2.80 1.21 -1.62
CA ALA A 107 -2.11 0.15 -2.35
C ALA A 107 -2.90 -0.28 -3.60
N GLY A 108 -4.21 -0.52 -3.48
CA GLY A 108 -5.06 -0.87 -4.62
C GLY A 108 -5.15 0.24 -5.67
N GLU A 109 -5.26 1.51 -5.25
CA GLU A 109 -5.23 2.64 -6.19
C GLU A 109 -3.88 2.80 -6.89
N ILE A 110 -2.77 2.52 -6.18
CA ILE A 110 -1.41 2.53 -6.74
C ILE A 110 -1.28 1.46 -7.82
N GLY A 111 -1.74 0.23 -7.59
CA GLY A 111 -1.65 -0.84 -8.57
C GLY A 111 -2.40 -0.54 -9.87
N GLU A 112 -3.63 -0.02 -9.76
CA GLU A 112 -4.40 0.40 -10.94
C GLU A 112 -3.74 1.56 -11.70
N GLU A 113 -3.28 2.59 -10.99
CA GLU A 113 -2.62 3.75 -11.57
C GLU A 113 -1.28 3.38 -12.21
N PHE A 114 -0.50 2.50 -11.56
CA PHE A 114 0.77 1.98 -12.09
C PHE A 114 0.56 1.28 -13.42
N LYS A 115 -0.46 0.40 -13.51
CA LYS A 115 -0.79 -0.28 -14.76
C LYS A 115 -1.17 0.71 -15.86
N GLU A 116 -2.04 1.68 -15.55
CA GLU A 116 -2.47 2.67 -16.53
C GLU A 116 -1.33 3.61 -16.98
N ARG A 117 -0.44 4.01 -16.08
CA ARG A 117 0.73 4.83 -16.40
C ARG A 117 1.77 4.05 -17.19
N THR A 118 1.96 2.77 -16.88
CA THR A 118 2.86 1.88 -17.64
C THR A 118 2.36 1.70 -19.07
N ASP A 119 1.06 1.46 -19.26
CA ASP A 119 0.44 1.37 -20.59
C ASP A 119 0.58 2.69 -21.38
N LYS A 120 0.57 3.84 -20.70
CA LYS A 120 0.74 5.17 -21.29
C LYS A 120 2.20 5.64 -21.38
N GLY A 121 3.16 4.92 -20.81
CA GLY A 121 4.57 5.32 -20.72
C GLY A 121 4.82 6.60 -19.91
N THR A 122 4.01 6.86 -18.87
CA THR A 122 4.16 8.03 -17.97
C THR A 122 5.12 7.72 -16.83
N ASP A 123 5.64 8.76 -16.16
CA ASP A 123 6.47 8.59 -14.97
C ASP A 123 5.71 7.90 -13.83
N VAL A 124 6.36 6.88 -13.23
CA VAL A 124 5.86 6.06 -12.11
C VAL A 124 6.73 6.20 -10.86
N GLY A 125 7.74 7.09 -10.89
CA GLY A 125 8.70 7.23 -9.78
C GLY A 125 8.05 7.70 -8.48
N ASP A 126 6.99 8.52 -8.56
CA ASP A 126 6.18 8.95 -7.42
C ASP A 126 5.41 7.80 -6.76
N LEU A 127 4.88 6.87 -7.56
CA LEU A 127 4.20 5.66 -7.07
C LEU A 127 5.19 4.71 -6.40
N LEU A 128 6.35 4.49 -7.02
CA LEU A 128 7.38 3.61 -6.47
C LEU A 128 7.91 4.12 -5.13
N ALA A 129 8.08 5.43 -4.96
CA ALA A 129 8.46 6.01 -3.67
C ALA A 129 7.41 5.72 -2.57
N LEU A 130 6.11 5.73 -2.91
CA LEU A 130 5.06 5.35 -1.96
C LEU A 130 5.11 3.85 -1.64
N VAL A 131 5.38 2.99 -2.62
CA VAL A 131 5.52 1.54 -2.41
C VAL A 131 6.71 1.24 -1.48
N GLU A 132 7.83 1.94 -1.65
CA GLU A 132 9.00 1.81 -0.78
C GLU A 132 8.72 2.18 0.69
N GLU A 133 7.75 3.06 0.95
CA GLU A 133 7.28 3.37 2.32
C GLU A 133 6.25 2.34 2.84
N ILE A 134 5.35 1.85 1.97
CA ILE A 134 4.25 0.94 2.35
C ILE A 134 4.76 -0.46 2.67
N VAL A 135 5.65 -1.01 1.84
CA VAL A 135 6.07 -2.41 1.94
C VAL A 135 6.76 -2.71 3.28
N PRO A 136 7.74 -1.92 3.76
CA PRO A 136 8.35 -2.14 5.07
C PRO A 136 7.33 -2.04 6.22
N PHE A 137 6.38 -1.10 6.14
CA PHE A 137 5.33 -0.98 7.15
C PHE A 137 4.46 -2.23 7.22
N ASN A 138 3.98 -2.73 6.08
CA ASN A 138 3.17 -3.94 6.03
C ASN A 138 3.93 -5.15 6.58
N MET A 139 5.22 -5.27 6.27
CA MET A 139 6.07 -6.35 6.80
C MET A 139 6.23 -6.27 8.32
N GLN A 140 6.43 -5.08 8.90
CA GLN A 140 6.58 -4.89 10.36
C GLN A 140 5.28 -5.17 11.14
N HIS A 141 4.13 -5.01 10.49
CA HIS A 141 2.81 -5.16 11.12
C HIS A 141 2.12 -6.49 10.79
N ASN A 142 2.86 -7.51 10.33
CA ASN A 142 2.32 -8.83 9.96
C ASN A 142 1.28 -8.82 8.83
N ALA A 143 1.37 -7.84 7.92
CA ALA A 143 0.57 -7.74 6.71
C ALA A 143 1.41 -8.13 5.48
N GLU A 144 2.16 -9.24 5.56
CA GLU A 144 3.10 -9.62 4.50
C GLU A 144 2.41 -9.99 3.20
N VAL A 145 1.18 -10.52 3.30
CA VAL A 145 0.34 -10.85 2.13
C VAL A 145 0.01 -9.59 1.32
N ASP A 146 -0.46 -8.53 1.99
CA ASP A 146 -0.78 -7.25 1.34
C ASP A 146 0.48 -6.60 0.75
N ALA A 147 1.65 -6.79 1.39
CA ALA A 147 2.94 -6.31 0.87
C ALA A 147 3.34 -7.04 -0.42
N VAL A 148 3.18 -8.36 -0.46
CA VAL A 148 3.48 -9.18 -1.64
C VAL A 148 2.52 -8.86 -2.78
N ASP A 149 1.22 -8.69 -2.50
CA ASP A 149 0.23 -8.33 -3.52
C ASP A 149 0.58 -6.99 -4.19
N LEU A 150 0.89 -5.96 -3.39
CA LEU A 150 1.32 -4.67 -3.92
C LEU A 150 2.60 -4.78 -4.77
N LEU A 151 3.59 -5.57 -4.33
CA LEU A 151 4.81 -5.78 -5.10
C LEU A 151 4.57 -6.57 -6.40
N CYS A 152 3.60 -7.47 -6.42
CA CYS A 152 3.18 -8.18 -7.63
C CYS A 152 2.53 -7.21 -8.62
N GLU A 153 1.69 -6.28 -8.15
CA GLU A 153 1.03 -5.29 -9.01
C GLU A 153 2.00 -4.29 -9.65
N VAL A 154 3.15 -4.01 -9.01
CA VAL A 154 4.20 -3.13 -9.55
C VAL A 154 5.39 -3.88 -10.17
N ASP A 155 5.28 -5.19 -10.38
CA ASP A 155 6.32 -6.06 -10.94
C ASP A 155 7.69 -6.01 -10.20
N GLN A 156 7.70 -5.67 -8.90
CA GLN A 156 8.92 -5.55 -8.07
C GLN A 156 9.02 -6.60 -6.95
N VAL A 157 8.52 -7.81 -7.19
CA VAL A 157 8.51 -8.88 -6.18
C VAL A 157 9.90 -9.24 -5.66
N GLN A 158 10.96 -9.03 -6.44
CA GLN A 158 12.35 -9.28 -6.01
C GLN A 158 12.78 -8.43 -4.80
N THR A 159 12.18 -7.25 -4.60
CA THR A 159 12.51 -6.36 -3.48
C THR A 159 12.18 -6.99 -2.13
N ILE A 160 11.22 -7.94 -2.09
CA ILE A 160 10.84 -8.65 -0.86
C ILE A 160 12.01 -9.41 -0.23
N GLU A 161 12.99 -9.86 -1.03
CA GLU A 161 14.16 -10.60 -0.54
C GLU A 161 14.99 -9.79 0.46
N LYS A 162 14.99 -8.46 0.32
CA LYS A 162 15.72 -7.53 1.20
C LYS A 162 14.96 -7.22 2.48
N LEU A 163 13.63 -7.25 2.44
CA LEU A 163 12.74 -6.84 3.53
C LEU A 163 12.21 -8.01 4.36
N CYS A 164 12.31 -9.25 3.87
CA CYS A 164 11.94 -10.43 4.63
C CYS A 164 12.84 -10.63 5.86
N GLU A 165 12.21 -11.01 6.97
CA GLU A 165 12.83 -11.44 8.22
C GLU A 165 12.58 -12.95 8.47
N GLU A 166 13.30 -13.53 9.43
CA GLU A 166 13.23 -14.96 9.77
C GLU A 166 11.82 -15.47 10.18
N PRO A 167 10.97 -14.73 10.92
CA PRO A 167 9.63 -15.22 11.23
C PRO A 167 8.63 -15.06 10.07
N SER A 168 8.92 -14.18 9.09
CA SER A 168 7.99 -13.81 8.01
C SER A 168 8.27 -14.55 6.70
N PHE A 169 9.51 -14.99 6.44
CA PHE A 169 9.86 -15.60 5.14
C PHE A 169 9.04 -16.86 4.84
N ILE A 170 8.71 -17.69 5.84
CA ILE A 170 7.90 -18.91 5.62
C ILE A 170 6.51 -18.53 5.10
N ARG A 171 5.87 -17.51 5.70
CA ARG A 171 4.54 -17.02 5.28
C ARG A 171 4.59 -16.47 3.86
N VAL A 172 5.58 -15.63 3.57
CA VAL A 172 5.81 -15.06 2.24
C VAL A 172 6.04 -16.17 1.20
N CYS A 173 6.89 -17.16 1.50
CA CYS A 173 7.18 -18.26 0.59
C CYS A 173 5.96 -19.17 0.32
N LEU A 174 5.13 -19.41 1.34
CA LEU A 174 3.89 -20.17 1.17
C LEU A 174 2.89 -19.40 0.30
N TYR A 175 2.77 -18.09 0.52
CA TYR A 175 1.89 -17.24 -0.25
C TYR A 175 2.32 -17.14 -1.72
N LEU A 176 3.60 -16.87 -1.98
CA LEU A 176 4.19 -16.86 -3.34
C LEU A 176 4.05 -18.21 -4.04
N GLN A 177 4.17 -19.34 -3.33
CA GLN A 177 3.90 -20.65 -3.92
C GLN A 177 2.42 -20.84 -4.28
N GLY A 178 1.51 -20.29 -3.49
CA GLY A 178 0.09 -20.22 -3.82
C GLY A 178 -0.14 -19.43 -5.09
N LEU A 179 0.40 -18.21 -5.15
CA LEU A 179 0.34 -17.34 -6.33
C LEU A 179 0.94 -18.01 -7.57
N ALA A 180 2.06 -18.71 -7.44
CA ALA A 180 2.69 -19.45 -8.54
C ALA A 180 1.80 -20.57 -9.13
N ASN A 181 0.86 -21.12 -8.36
CA ASN A 181 -0.12 -22.09 -8.88
C ASN A 181 -1.24 -21.42 -9.69
N PHE A 182 -1.54 -20.16 -9.40
CA PHE A 182 -2.58 -19.36 -10.09
C PHE A 182 -1.99 -18.37 -11.10
N ALA A 183 -0.67 -18.34 -11.27
CA ALA A 183 0.01 -17.46 -12.20
C ALA A 183 -0.52 -17.67 -13.63
N ALA A 184 -0.86 -16.57 -14.30
CA ALA A 184 -1.40 -16.60 -15.66
C ALA A 184 -0.32 -16.98 -16.68
N THR A 185 0.94 -16.60 -16.43
CA THR A 185 2.06 -16.89 -17.32
C THR A 185 3.11 -17.79 -16.66
N GLN A 186 3.80 -18.57 -17.50
CA GLN A 186 4.92 -19.40 -17.06
C GLN A 186 6.10 -18.53 -16.57
N ALA A 187 6.25 -17.31 -17.09
CA ALA A 187 7.31 -16.39 -16.68
C ALA A 187 7.11 -15.93 -15.23
N ASP A 188 5.90 -15.51 -14.86
CA ASP A 188 5.57 -15.07 -13.50
C ASP A 188 5.73 -16.22 -12.51
N LYS A 189 5.29 -17.42 -12.90
CA LYS A 189 5.49 -18.64 -12.10
C LYS A 189 6.96 -18.89 -11.81
N VAL A 190 7.83 -18.79 -12.81
CA VAL A 190 9.28 -18.97 -12.63
C VAL A 190 9.85 -17.85 -11.75
N MET A 191 9.40 -16.60 -11.93
CA MET A 191 9.83 -15.47 -11.11
C MET A 191 9.49 -15.67 -9.63
N TYR A 192 8.23 -16.01 -9.29
CA TYR A 192 7.81 -16.25 -7.91
C TYR A 192 8.56 -17.42 -7.27
N LEU A 193 8.75 -18.51 -8.01
CA LEU A 193 9.49 -19.67 -7.50
C LEU A 193 10.98 -19.35 -7.30
N ASN A 194 11.60 -18.55 -8.17
CA ASN A 194 12.99 -18.10 -7.98
C ASN A 194 13.15 -17.25 -6.72
N VAL A 195 12.23 -16.31 -6.47
CA VAL A 195 12.22 -15.50 -5.23
C VAL A 195 12.08 -16.39 -4.00
N CYS A 196 11.15 -17.37 -4.02
CA CYS A 196 11.02 -18.36 -2.95
C CYS A 196 12.32 -19.15 -2.73
N MET A 197 12.98 -19.58 -3.80
CA MET A 197 14.24 -20.34 -3.71
C MET A 197 15.35 -19.49 -3.08
N ASN A 198 15.50 -18.24 -3.49
CA ASN A 198 16.48 -17.30 -2.93
C ASN A 198 16.23 -17.06 -1.44
N LEU A 199 14.96 -16.87 -1.04
CA LEU A 199 14.58 -16.73 0.36
C LEU A 199 14.93 -17.99 1.17
N TYR A 200 14.59 -19.18 0.69
CA TYR A 200 14.93 -20.43 1.37
C TYR A 200 16.44 -20.63 1.52
N LEU A 201 17.23 -20.28 0.50
CA LEU A 201 18.70 -20.33 0.58
C LEU A 201 19.26 -19.32 1.59
N LYS A 202 18.72 -18.09 1.63
CA LYS A 202 19.12 -17.05 2.59
C LYS A 202 18.90 -17.48 4.04
N TYR A 203 17.81 -18.18 4.33
CA TYR A 203 17.45 -18.68 5.66
C TYR A 203 17.93 -20.11 5.94
N LYS A 204 18.79 -20.68 5.09
CA LYS A 204 19.38 -22.04 5.24
C LYS A 204 18.34 -23.17 5.32
N GLU A 205 17.15 -22.96 4.76
CA GLU A 205 16.10 -23.97 4.65
C GLU A 205 16.25 -24.76 3.34
N TYR A 206 17.26 -25.61 3.28
CA TYR A 206 17.65 -26.31 2.04
C TYR A 206 16.59 -27.30 1.54
N VAL A 207 15.81 -27.91 2.44
CA VAL A 207 14.73 -28.83 2.07
C VAL A 207 13.62 -28.08 1.32
N GLY A 208 13.30 -26.87 1.79
CA GLY A 208 12.38 -25.96 1.11
C GLY A 208 12.90 -25.57 -0.27
N ALA A 209 14.16 -25.13 -0.34
CA ALA A 209 14.81 -24.74 -1.59
C ALA A 209 14.82 -25.88 -2.62
N LEU A 210 15.15 -27.12 -2.21
CA LEU A 210 15.17 -28.28 -3.10
C LEU A 210 13.79 -28.60 -3.68
N ARG A 211 12.74 -28.52 -2.86
CA ARG A 211 11.35 -28.73 -3.33
C ARG A 211 10.97 -27.72 -4.40
N ILE A 212 11.40 -26.46 -4.26
CA ILE A 212 11.15 -25.41 -5.24
C ILE A 212 11.97 -25.63 -6.52
N ALA A 213 13.26 -25.96 -6.39
CA ALA A 213 14.13 -26.26 -7.53
C ALA A 213 13.59 -27.42 -8.38
N LEU A 214 13.06 -28.47 -7.72
CA LEU A 214 12.38 -29.58 -8.41
C LEU A 214 11.09 -29.13 -9.12
N LYS A 215 10.30 -28.23 -8.52
CA LYS A 215 9.11 -27.65 -9.17
C LYS A 215 9.46 -26.79 -10.38
N LEU A 216 10.61 -26.12 -10.38
CA LEU A 216 11.13 -25.36 -11.51
C LEU A 216 11.66 -26.26 -12.64
N ASN A 217 11.93 -27.54 -12.35
CA ASN A 217 12.54 -28.50 -13.28
C ASN A 217 13.87 -27.98 -13.90
N ASP A 218 14.60 -27.16 -13.16
CA ASP A 218 15.91 -26.64 -13.57
C ASP A 218 17.03 -27.40 -12.84
N ALA A 219 17.78 -28.21 -13.61
CA ALA A 219 18.90 -28.99 -13.09
C ALA A 219 20.02 -28.12 -12.50
N LYS A 220 20.19 -26.87 -12.98
CA LYS A 220 21.19 -25.94 -12.44
C LYS A 220 20.79 -25.43 -11.06
N ALA A 221 19.50 -25.10 -10.89
CA ALA A 221 18.97 -24.69 -9.59
C ALA A 221 19.12 -25.82 -8.56
N VAL A 222 18.83 -27.06 -8.93
CA VAL A 222 19.02 -28.23 -8.05
C VAL A 222 20.49 -28.39 -7.65
N ALA A 223 21.42 -28.31 -8.62
CA ALA A 223 22.85 -28.38 -8.35
C ALA A 223 23.33 -27.24 -7.42
N ALA A 224 22.79 -26.03 -7.57
CA ALA A 224 23.10 -24.90 -6.71
C ALA A 224 22.62 -25.12 -5.26
N VAL A 225 21.42 -25.68 -5.05
CA VAL A 225 20.95 -26.03 -3.70
C VAL A 225 21.85 -27.11 -3.09
N PHE A 226 22.19 -28.16 -3.84
CA PHE A 226 23.08 -29.22 -3.34
C PHE A 226 24.49 -28.71 -3.00
N GLY A 227 25.04 -27.78 -3.78
CA GLY A 227 26.33 -27.16 -3.50
C GLY A 227 26.32 -26.18 -2.31
N ALA A 228 25.15 -25.66 -1.95
CA ALA A 228 24.98 -24.80 -0.77
C ALA A 228 24.78 -25.60 0.54
N CYS A 229 24.46 -26.89 0.45
CA CYS A 229 24.41 -27.80 1.58
C CYS A 229 25.85 -28.24 1.96
N GLU A 230 26.51 -27.49 2.85
CA GLU A 230 27.62 -28.02 3.67
C GLU A 230 27.10 -28.69 4.95
#